data_AF-A0A4R5NFN8-F1
#
_entry.id   AF-A0A4R5NFN8-F1
#
_cell.length_a   1.000
_cell.length_b   1.000
_cell.length_c   1.000
_cell.angle_alpha   90.00
_cell.angle_beta   90.00
_cell.angle_gamma   90.00
#
_symmetry.space_group_name_H-M   'P 1'
#
loop_
_entity.id
_entity.type
_entity.pdbx_description
1 polymer ?
#
loop_
_entity_poly.entity_id
_entity_poly.type
_entity_poly.pdbx_seq_one_letter_code
_entity_poly.pdbx_strand_id
1 'polypeptide(L)' 'MSSRKKTVEINLKDISSDPETYELWDRKKYIGTIKKDGDRYLSFVESNDTPFKSVKLDDAINELLMQYNLHNH' A
#
# COMPACT_ATOMS: atom_id res chain seq x y z
N MET A 1 13.66 -1.98 25.91
CA MET A 1 13.52 -1.87 24.44
C MET A 1 12.10 -1.40 24.14
N SER A 2 11.90 -0.10 23.99
CA SER A 2 10.56 0.46 23.71
C SER A 2 10.30 0.39 22.21
N SER A 3 9.62 -0.66 21.78
CA SER A 3 8.96 -0.72 20.48
C SER A 3 7.90 0.38 20.46
N ARG A 4 8.31 1.58 20.04
CA ARG A 4 7.39 2.69 19.76
C ARG A 4 6.39 2.15 18.75
N LYS A 5 5.13 1.96 19.17
CA LYS A 5 3.99 1.77 18.26
C LYS A 5 3.95 3.02 17.36
N LYS A 6 4.66 2.98 16.23
CA LYS A 6 4.49 3.95 15.17
C LYS A 6 3.07 3.73 14.66
N THR A 7 2.16 4.58 15.09
CA THR A 7 0.83 4.66 14.49
C THR A 7 1.07 5.25 13.11
N VAL A 8 0.96 4.42 12.07
CA VAL A 8 1.09 4.87 10.68
C VAL A 8 -0.29 5.36 10.28
N GLU A 9 -0.41 6.64 9.94
CA GLU A 9 -1.65 7.24 9.47
C GLU A 9 -1.73 7.09 7.95
N ILE A 10 -2.41 6.02 7.55
CA ILE A 10 -2.61 5.67 6.15
C ILE A 10 -3.79 6.46 5.61
N ASN A 11 -3.60 7.09 4.45
CA ASN A 11 -4.69 7.64 3.65
C ASN A 11 -4.81 6.80 2.38
N LEU A 12 -5.93 6.11 2.24
CA LEU A 12 -6.35 5.49 0.99
C LEU A 12 -7.10 6.54 0.19
N LYS A 13 -6.67 6.81 -1.05
CA LYS A 13 -7.37 7.70 -1.97
C LYS A 13 -7.83 6.93 -3.19
N ASP A 14 -9.08 7.14 -3.57
CA ASP A 14 -9.62 6.60 -4.82
C ASP A 14 -9.14 7.47 -5.98
N ILE A 15 -8.72 6.84 -7.08
CA ILE A 15 -8.41 7.59 -8.30
C ILE A 15 -9.71 7.77 -9.07
N SER A 16 -10.20 9.01 -9.17
CA SER A 16 -11.46 9.31 -9.88
C SER A 16 -11.50 8.83 -11.33
N SER A 17 -10.33 8.64 -11.94
CA SER A 17 -10.17 8.15 -13.31
C SER A 17 -10.19 6.62 -13.43
N ASP A 18 -9.97 5.89 -12.34
CA ASP A 18 -9.82 4.44 -12.34
C ASP A 18 -10.39 3.87 -11.04
N PRO A 19 -11.69 3.51 -11.01
CA PRO A 19 -12.39 3.10 -9.78
C PRO A 19 -11.87 1.78 -9.19
N GLU A 20 -11.01 1.08 -9.93
CA GLU A 20 -10.34 -0.14 -9.50
C GLU A 20 -8.94 0.15 -8.94
N THR A 21 -8.50 1.40 -8.91
CA THR A 21 -7.17 1.79 -8.43
C THR A 21 -7.27 2.70 -7.22
N TYR A 22 -6.52 2.34 -6.18
CA TYR A 22 -6.39 3.06 -4.93
C TYR A 22 -4.94 3.50 -4.75
N GLU A 23 -4.72 4.73 -4.29
CA GLU A 23 -3.40 5.20 -3.90
C GLU A 23 -3.25 5.15 -2.40
N LEU A 24 -2.10 4.66 -1.94
CA LEU A 24 -1.77 4.61 -0.53
C LEU A 24 -0.74 5.69 -0.20
N TRP A 25 -1.09 6.54 0.76
CA TRP A 25 -0.28 7.67 1.21
C TRP A 25 -0.03 7.58 2.72
N ASP A 26 1.24 7.66 3.15
CA ASP A 26 1.61 7.90 4.55
C ASP A 26 1.71 9.41 4.77
N ARG A 27 0.62 10.02 5.23
CA ARG A 27 0.46 11.47 5.39
C ARG A 27 0.75 12.28 4.12
N LYS A 28 2.03 12.59 3.86
CA LYS A 28 2.52 13.35 2.69
C LYS A 28 3.43 12.53 1.77
N LYS A 29 3.78 11.30 2.15
CA LYS A 29 4.61 10.42 1.35
C LYS A 29 3.73 9.45 0.59
N TYR A 30 3.94 9.36 -0.70
CA TYR A 30 3.36 8.30 -1.50
C TYR A 30 4.06 6.98 -1.15
N ILE A 31 3.27 5.92 -0.96
CA ILE A 31 3.79 4.57 -0.68
C ILE A 31 3.71 3.71 -1.94
N GLY A 32 2.58 3.81 -2.64
CA GLY A 32 2.29 2.97 -3.78
C GLY A 32 0.81 2.98 -4.16
N THR A 33 0.46 2.12 -5.10
CA THR A 33 -0.91 1.94 -5.62
C THR A 33 -1.38 0.52 -5.42
N ILE A 34 -2.68 0.35 -5.21
CA ILE A 34 -3.35 -0.93 -5.14
C ILE A 34 -4.39 -0.95 -6.25
N LYS A 35 -4.21 -1.84 -7.20
CA LYS A 35 -5.14 -2.05 -8.31
C LYS A 35 -5.93 -3.34 -8.11
N LYS A 36 -7.24 -3.29 -8.23
CA LYS A 36 -8.09 -4.48 -8.26
C LYS A 36 -7.95 -5.16 -9.63
N ASP A 37 -7.68 -6.46 -9.62
CA ASP A 37 -7.52 -7.32 -10.79
C ASP A 37 -8.45 -8.53 -10.60
N GLY A 38 -9.69 -8.37 -11.06
CA GLY A 38 -10.76 -9.34 -10.85
C GLY A 38 -11.11 -9.52 -9.36
N ASP A 39 -10.88 -10.73 -8.84
CA ASP A 39 -11.10 -11.09 -7.42
C ASP A 39 -9.88 -10.83 -6.53
N ARG A 40 -8.82 -10.23 -7.07
CA ARG A 40 -7.57 -9.99 -6.35
C ARG A 40 -7.20 -8.51 -6.38
N TYR A 41 -6.25 -8.15 -5.53
CA TYR A 41 -5.64 -6.84 -5.44
C TYR A 41 -4.16 -6.97 -5.74
N LEU A 42 -3.66 -6.10 -6.61
CA LEU A 42 -2.27 -5.96 -7.01
C LEU A 42 -1.71 -4.70 -6.36
N SER A 43 -0.80 -4.85 -5.41
CA SER A 43 -0.15 -3.75 -4.72
C SER A 43 1.23 -3.47 -5.32
N PHE A 44 1.42 -2.25 -5.84
CA PHE A 44 2.62 -1.73 -6.47
C PHE A 44 3.28 -0.72 -5.52
N VAL A 45 4.43 -1.09 -4.94
CA VAL A 45 5.25 -0.20 -4.11
C VAL A 45 6.08 0.70 -5.02
N GLU A 46 6.19 2.00 -4.72
CA GLU A 46 7.00 2.95 -5.51
C GLU A 46 8.44 2.46 -5.72
N SER A 47 9.02 1.82 -4.71
CA SER A 47 10.40 1.33 -4.71
C SER A 47 10.59 -0.07 -5.29
N ASN A 48 9.53 -0.77 -5.73
CA ASN A 48 9.61 -2.17 -6.14
C ASN A 48 8.82 -2.43 -7.43
N ASP A 49 9.48 -2.97 -8.45
CA ASP A 49 8.86 -3.27 -9.74
C ASP A 49 7.91 -4.48 -9.70
N THR A 50 7.98 -5.31 -8.64
CA THR A 50 7.17 -6.52 -8.56
C THR A 50 5.89 -6.28 -7.75
N PRO A 51 4.69 -6.35 -8.36
CA PRO A 51 3.45 -6.21 -7.62
C PRO A 51 3.17 -7.45 -6.77
N PHE A 52 2.69 -7.21 -5.55
CA PHE A 52 2.20 -8.27 -4.68
C PHE A 52 0.72 -8.54 -4.93
N LYS A 53 0.31 -9.81 -4.88
CA LYS A 53 -1.08 -10.23 -5.12
C LYS A 53 -1.75 -10.64 -3.81
N SER A 54 -2.83 -9.97 -3.47
CA SER A 54 -3.64 -10.27 -2.28
C SER A 54 -5.09 -10.54 -2.66
N VAL A 55 -5.79 -11.34 -1.84
CA VAL A 55 -7.23 -11.56 -2.02
C VAL A 55 -8.04 -10.44 -1.37
N LYS A 56 -7.52 -9.85 -0.30
CA LYS A 56 -8.15 -8.74 0.43
C LYS A 56 -7.38 -7.45 0.26
N LEU A 57 -8.11 -6.34 0.24
CA LEU A 57 -7.52 -5.00 0.23
C LEU A 57 -6.66 -4.77 1.48
N ASP A 58 -7.12 -5.18 2.67
CA ASP A 58 -6.36 -5.02 3.91
C ASP A 58 -5.01 -5.74 3.86
N ASP A 59 -4.97 -6.94 3.27
CA ASP A 59 -3.72 -7.70 3.10
C ASP A 59 -2.78 -6.99 2.12
N ALA A 60 -3.31 -6.46 1.00
CA ALA A 60 -2.54 -5.66 0.05
C ALA A 60 -1.95 -4.40 0.71
N ILE A 61 -2.73 -3.70 1.53
CA ILE A 61 -2.30 -2.51 2.28
C ILE A 61 -1.17 -2.88 3.25
N ASN A 62 -1.35 -3.93 4.06
CA ASN A 62 -0.37 -4.35 5.04
C ASN A 62 0.97 -4.74 4.41
N GLU A 63 0.94 -5.54 3.34
CA GLU A 63 2.15 -5.95 2.61
C GLU A 63 2.86 -4.75 1.98
N LEU A 64 2.11 -3.85 1.34
CA LEU A 64 2.66 -2.62 0.74
C LEU A 64 3.36 -1.75 1.80
N LEU A 65 2.77 -1.62 3.00
CA LEU A 65 3.36 -0.90 4.12
C LEU A 65 4.59 -1.58 4.70
N MET A 66 4.56 -2.91 4.82
CA MET A 66 5.71 -3.68 5.29
C MET A 66 6.89 -3.49 4.36
N GLN A 67 6.70 -3.66 3.05
CA GLN A 67 7.77 -3.49 2.05
C GLN A 67 8.32 -2.05 2.02
N TYR A 68 7.46 -1.05 2.16
CA TYR A 68 7.88 0.35 2.21
C TYR A 68 8.68 0.70 3.47
N ASN A 69 8.26 0.20 4.64
CA ASN A 69 9.01 0.40 5.88
C ASN A 69 10.32 -0.38 5.91
N LEU A 70 10.36 -1.58 5.31
CA LEU A 70 11.56 -2.42 5.22
C LEU A 70 12.68 -1.77 4.38
N HIS A 71 12.35 -1.01 3.33
CA HIS A 71 13.34 -0.28 2.53
C HIS A 71 13.90 0.98 3.20
N ASN A 72 13.29 1.47 4.28
CA ASN A 72 13.68 2.70 4.97
C ASN A 72 14.61 2.45 6.18
N HIS A 73 15.25 1.29 6.28
CA HIS A 73 16.15 0.89 7.38
C HIS A 73 17.55 0.52 6.90
#